data_AF-A0A1E3BKJ3-F1
#
_entry.id   AF-A0A1E3BKJ3-F1
#
_cell.length_a   1.000
_cell.length_b   1.000
_cell.length_c   1.000
_cell.angle_alpha   90.00
_cell.angle_beta   90.00
_cell.angle_gamma   90.00
#
_symmetry.space_group_name_H-M   'P 1'
#
loop_
_entity.id
_entity.type
_entity.pdbx_description
1 polymer ?
#
loop_
_entity_poly.entity_id
_entity_poly.type
_entity_poly.pdbx_seq_one_letter_code
_entity_poly.pdbx_strand_id
1 'polypeptide(L)'
;MLFEANTKTKREEWIRAIEKVEALGPAYVVPGHKQAEDIDGVWHLAATKKYIQDFGDVVASEPKDPREVFARMVELYPDRFNPAALKLSAMGVFNVPEKPRVGSHHI
;
A
#
# COMPACT_ATOMS: atom_id res chain seq x y z
N MET A 1 -1.34 8.46 0.25
CA MET A 1 -1.85 7.44 -0.71
C MET A 1 -0.69 6.81 -1.46
N LEU A 2 -0.86 5.60 -2.01
CA LEU A 2 0.20 4.92 -2.77
C LEU A 2 0.54 5.59 -4.11
N PHE A 3 -0.33 6.48 -4.62
CA PHE A 3 0.02 7.40 -5.70
C PHE A 3 1.27 8.23 -5.38
N GLU A 4 1.38 8.72 -4.14
CA GLU A 4 2.53 9.49 -3.66
C GLU A 4 3.67 8.60 -3.15
N ALA A 5 3.33 7.49 -2.48
CA ALA A 5 4.27 6.47 -2.04
C ALA A 5 4.60 5.48 -3.20
N ASN A 6 4.97 6.04 -4.35
CA ASN A 6 5.19 5.32 -5.60
C ASN A 6 6.59 4.72 -5.76
N THR A 7 7.53 5.00 -4.84
CA THR A 7 8.85 4.35 -4.77
C THR A 7 8.90 3.33 -3.63
N LYS A 8 9.80 2.33 -3.74
CA LYS A 8 10.02 1.34 -2.67
C LYS A 8 10.34 2.01 -1.35
N THR A 9 11.30 2.96 -1.35
CA THR A 9 11.70 3.71 -0.16
C THR A 9 10.53 4.43 0.50
N LYS A 10 9.67 5.11 -0.28
CA LYS A 10 8.50 5.80 0.31
C LYS A 10 7.51 4.82 0.94
N ARG A 11 7.29 3.64 0.34
CA ARG A 11 6.44 2.59 0.93
C ARG A 11 7.04 2.05 2.23
N GLU A 12 8.34 1.80 2.25
CA GLU A 12 9.06 1.37 3.46
C GLU A 12 9.02 2.42 4.57
N GLU A 13 9.15 3.72 4.24
CA GLU A 13 9.00 4.80 5.23
C GLU A 13 7.58 4.85 5.80
N TRP A 14 6.56 4.61 4.97
CA TRP A 14 5.18 4.53 5.45
C TRP A 14 5.00 3.33 6.39
N ILE A 15 5.54 2.17 6.05
CA ILE A 15 5.56 1.00 6.94
C ILE A 15 6.25 1.32 8.27
N ARG A 16 7.43 1.96 8.25
CA ARG A 16 8.14 2.40 9.47
C ARG A 16 7.30 3.36 10.31
N ALA A 17 6.54 4.25 9.68
CA ALA A 17 5.65 5.16 10.41
C ALA A 17 4.53 4.39 11.13
N ILE A 18 3.95 3.36 10.49
CA ILE A 18 2.97 2.48 11.12
C ILE A 18 3.59 1.74 12.32
N GLU A 19 4.78 1.18 12.15
CA GLU A 19 5.50 0.45 13.21
C GLU A 19 5.79 1.32 14.44
N LYS A 20 6.10 2.61 14.23
CA LYS A 20 6.24 3.57 15.34
C LYS A 20 4.96 3.73 16.14
N VAL A 21 3.80 3.71 15.48
CA VAL A 21 2.50 3.79 16.17
C VAL A 21 2.18 2.45 16.86
N GLU A 22 2.45 1.32 16.22
CA GLU A 22 2.29 -0.02 16.83
C GLU A 22 3.10 -0.13 18.13
N ALA A 23 4.34 0.38 18.15
CA ALA A 23 5.23 0.35 19.31
C ALA A 23 4.72 1.17 20.52
N LEU A 24 3.74 2.06 20.34
CA LEU A 24 3.10 2.77 21.46
C LEU A 24 2.09 1.89 22.22
N GLY A 25 1.80 0.68 21.73
CA GLY A 25 0.81 -0.22 22.33
C GLY A 25 -0.58 0.39 22.44
N PRO A 26 -1.15 0.95 21.35
CA PRO A 26 -2.44 1.64 21.43
C PRO A 26 -3.55 0.68 21.83
N ALA A 27 -4.42 1.11 22.74
CA ALA A 27 -5.65 0.39 23.07
C ALA A 27 -6.72 0.51 21.96
N TYR A 28 -6.66 1.59 21.17
CA TYR A 28 -7.62 1.90 20.13
C TYR A 28 -6.97 2.67 18.98
N VAL A 29 -7.47 2.47 17.76
CA VAL A 29 -7.02 3.18 16.56
C VAL A 29 -8.26 3.60 15.79
N VAL A 30 -8.43 4.91 15.62
CA VAL A 30 -9.52 5.52 14.85
C VAL A 30 -8.97 5.95 13.49
N PRO A 31 -9.32 5.27 12.38
CA PRO A 31 -8.86 5.67 11.06
C PRO A 31 -9.50 7.00 10.64
N GLY A 32 -8.70 7.92 10.10
CA GLY A 32 -9.22 9.16 9.51
C GLY A 32 -10.05 8.94 8.24
N HIS A 33 -9.83 7.83 7.54
CA HIS A 33 -10.62 7.39 6.38
C HIS A 33 -10.86 5.87 6.47
N LYS A 34 -12.13 5.45 6.53
CA LYS A 34 -12.59 4.06 6.54
C LYS A 34 -13.97 3.94 5.88
N GLN A 35 -14.47 2.72 5.68
CA GLN A 35 -15.89 2.51 5.35
C GLN A 35 -16.76 2.92 6.55
N ALA A 36 -18.00 3.34 6.29
CA ALA A 36 -18.87 3.86 7.35
C ALA A 36 -19.21 2.79 8.40
N GLU A 37 -19.32 1.54 7.95
CA GLU A 37 -19.69 0.38 8.77
C GLU A 37 -18.50 -0.27 9.46
N ASP A 38 -17.28 0.13 9.11
CA ASP A 38 -16.05 -0.46 9.64
C ASP A 38 -15.82 0.02 11.07
N ILE A 39 -15.48 -0.90 11.96
CA ILE A 39 -15.28 -0.60 13.38
C ILE A 39 -13.85 -0.06 13.59
N ASP A 40 -13.66 0.76 14.63
CA ASP A 40 -12.33 1.24 14.99
C ASP A 40 -11.58 0.19 15.81
N GLY A 41 -10.27 0.09 15.61
CA GLY A 41 -9.44 -0.84 16.37
C GLY A 41 -8.05 -1.09 15.79
N VAL A 42 -7.24 -1.74 16.61
CA VAL A 42 -5.78 -1.85 16.40
C VAL A 42 -5.39 -2.63 15.14
N TRP A 43 -6.26 -3.50 14.62
CA TRP A 43 -5.99 -4.28 13.40
C TRP A 43 -5.82 -3.40 12.16
N HIS A 44 -6.31 -2.16 12.17
CA HIS A 44 -6.12 -1.21 11.08
C HIS A 44 -4.64 -0.94 10.78
N LEU A 45 -3.77 -0.97 11.79
CA LEU A 45 -2.32 -0.82 11.62
C LEU A 45 -1.75 -2.00 10.83
N ALA A 46 -2.01 -3.22 11.30
CA ALA A 46 -1.54 -4.46 10.67
C ALA A 46 -2.12 -4.64 9.25
N ALA A 47 -3.41 -4.37 9.05
CA ALA A 47 -4.07 -4.46 7.76
C ALA A 47 -3.50 -3.45 6.76
N THR A 48 -3.27 -2.20 7.20
CA THR A 48 -2.66 -1.16 6.34
C THR A 48 -1.22 -1.52 5.98
N LYS A 49 -0.43 -2.00 6.95
CA LYS A 49 0.94 -2.45 6.72
C LYS A 49 0.99 -3.59 5.70
N LYS A 50 0.14 -4.62 5.86
CA LYS A 50 0.04 -5.75 4.93
C LYS A 50 -0.35 -5.30 3.53
N TYR A 51 -1.32 -4.39 3.40
CA TYR A 51 -1.73 -3.86 2.10
C TYR A 51 -0.60 -3.11 1.37
N ILE A 52 0.22 -2.35 2.10
CA ILE A 52 1.37 -1.64 1.52
C ILE A 52 2.47 -2.64 1.10
N GLN A 53 2.70 -3.69 1.90
CA GLN A 53 3.64 -4.77 1.58
C GLN A 53 3.22 -5.52 0.32
N ASP A 54 1.98 -5.99 0.26
CA ASP A 54 1.43 -6.72 -0.90
C ASP A 54 1.48 -5.88 -2.17
N PHE A 55 1.15 -4.58 -2.08
CA PHE A 55 1.31 -3.67 -3.19
C PHE A 55 2.78 -3.54 -3.62
N GLY A 56 3.71 -3.48 -2.65
CA GLY A 56 5.14 -3.48 -2.90
C GLY A 56 5.61 -4.74 -3.63
N ASP A 57 5.14 -5.91 -3.21
CA ASP A 57 5.47 -7.21 -3.81
C ASP A 57 4.93 -7.32 -5.24
N VAL A 58 3.69 -6.86 -5.47
CA VAL A 58 3.12 -6.74 -6.82
C VAL A 58 3.97 -5.83 -7.71
N VAL A 59 4.44 -4.68 -7.20
CA VAL A 59 5.34 -3.80 -7.97
C VAL A 59 6.71 -4.45 -8.20
N ALA A 60 7.23 -5.20 -7.23
CA ALA A 60 8.51 -5.88 -7.33
C ALA A 60 8.51 -7.04 -8.34
N SER A 61 7.35 -7.59 -8.65
CA SER A 61 7.17 -8.59 -9.71
C SER A 61 7.18 -8.03 -11.15
N GLU A 62 7.65 -6.79 -11.30
CA GLU A 62 7.88 -6.08 -12.57
C GLU A 62 6.67 -6.06 -13.53
N PRO A 63 5.55 -5.46 -13.11
CA PRO A 63 4.37 -5.34 -13.95
C PRO A 63 4.64 -4.44 -15.16
N LYS A 64 4.04 -4.79 -16.30
CA LYS A 64 4.24 -4.10 -17.58
C LYS A 64 3.53 -2.75 -17.65
N ASP A 65 2.37 -2.65 -17.00
CA ASP A 65 1.54 -1.45 -17.02
C ASP A 65 0.69 -1.32 -15.73
N PRO A 66 0.03 -0.16 -15.49
CA PRO A 66 -0.81 0.04 -14.31
C PRO A 66 -1.98 -0.95 -14.19
N ARG A 67 -2.45 -1.56 -15.30
CA ARG A 67 -3.58 -2.49 -15.30
C ARG A 67 -3.18 -3.82 -14.67
N GLU A 68 -1.95 -4.28 -14.89
CA GLU A 68 -1.43 -5.49 -14.23
C GLU A 68 -1.34 -5.32 -12.71
N VAL A 69 -0.87 -4.15 -12.23
CA VAL A 69 -0.87 -3.83 -10.78
C VAL A 69 -2.30 -3.84 -10.23
N PHE A 70 -3.22 -3.18 -10.92
CA PHE A 70 -4.62 -3.10 -10.50
C PHE A 70 -5.25 -4.49 -10.42
N ALA A 71 -5.10 -5.32 -11.46
CA ALA A 71 -5.68 -6.65 -11.53
C ALA A 71 -5.20 -7.55 -10.38
N ARG A 72 -3.87 -7.62 -10.17
CA ARG A 72 -3.29 -8.44 -9.08
C ARG A 72 -3.72 -7.97 -7.69
N MET A 73 -3.82 -6.65 -7.48
CA MET A 73 -4.29 -6.14 -6.20
C MET A 73 -5.79 -6.38 -5.96
N VAL A 74 -6.61 -6.39 -7.03
CA VAL A 74 -8.03 -6.77 -6.92
C VAL A 74 -8.16 -8.27 -6.63
N GLU A 75 -7.31 -9.13 -7.20
CA GLU A 75 -7.29 -10.56 -6.89
C GLU A 75 -6.95 -10.82 -5.41
N LEU A 76 -6.00 -10.07 -4.84
CA LEU A 76 -5.64 -10.17 -3.43
C LEU A 76 -6.71 -9.61 -2.48
N TYR A 77 -7.45 -8.59 -2.92
CA TYR A 77 -8.39 -7.84 -2.11
C TYR A 77 -9.71 -7.57 -2.86
N PRO A 78 -10.48 -8.63 -3.20
CA PRO A 78 -11.66 -8.50 -4.07
C PRO A 78 -12.77 -7.63 -3.46
N ASP A 79 -12.88 -7.63 -2.13
CA ASP A 79 -13.93 -6.91 -1.40
C ASP A 79 -13.50 -5.50 -0.96
N ARG A 80 -12.28 -5.07 -1.32
CA ARG A 80 -11.77 -3.77 -0.86
C ARG A 80 -12.44 -2.62 -1.62
N PHE A 81 -13.04 -1.73 -0.86
CA PHE A 81 -13.76 -0.58 -1.39
C PHE A 81 -12.86 0.46 -2.06
N ASN A 82 -13.47 1.34 -2.84
CA ASN A 82 -12.83 2.45 -3.55
C ASN A 82 -11.76 2.01 -4.58
N PRO A 83 -12.17 1.31 -5.66
CA PRO A 83 -11.26 0.90 -6.72
C PRO A 83 -10.57 2.08 -7.42
N ALA A 84 -11.16 3.29 -7.38
CA ALA A 84 -10.54 4.48 -7.95
C ALA A 84 -9.22 4.84 -7.25
N ALA A 85 -9.15 4.71 -5.92
CA ALA A 85 -7.91 4.92 -5.17
C ALA A 85 -6.81 3.92 -5.56
N LEU A 86 -7.18 2.66 -5.81
CA LEU A 86 -6.24 1.64 -6.32
C LEU A 86 -5.79 1.97 -7.75
N LYS A 87 -6.70 2.37 -8.65
CA LYS A 87 -6.35 2.80 -10.02
C LYS A 87 -5.33 3.94 -10.02
N LEU A 88 -5.58 4.98 -9.23
CA LEU A 88 -4.62 6.09 -9.08
C LEU A 88 -3.28 5.60 -8.53
N SER A 89 -3.31 4.76 -7.48
CA SER A 89 -2.09 4.20 -6.90
C SER A 89 -1.27 3.41 -7.92
N ALA A 90 -1.91 2.59 -8.74
CA ALA A 90 -1.27 1.84 -9.82
C ALA A 90 -0.66 2.77 -10.89
N MET A 91 -1.35 3.84 -11.28
CA MET A 91 -0.80 4.86 -12.19
C MET A 91 0.44 5.54 -11.60
N GLY A 92 0.43 5.84 -10.30
CA GLY A 92 1.55 6.49 -9.62
C GLY A 92 2.87 5.73 -9.72
N VAL A 93 2.82 4.39 -9.75
CA VAL A 93 4.01 3.52 -9.92
C VAL A 93 4.75 3.79 -11.23
N PHE A 94 4.01 4.12 -12.30
CA PHE A 94 4.56 4.36 -13.64
C PHE A 94 4.88 5.84 -13.90
N ASN A 95 4.63 6.72 -12.92
CA ASN A 95 5.05 8.11 -12.95
C ASN A 95 6.49 8.32 -12.43
N VAL A 96 7.16 7.25 -12.00
CA VAL A 96 8.55 7.27 -11.53
C VAL A 96 9.40 6.29 -12.35
N PRO A 97 10.73 6.53 -12.47
CA PRO A 97 11.61 5.59 -13.16
C PRO A 97 11.59 4.21 -12.51
N GLU A 98 11.97 3.19 -13.29
CA GLU A 98 11.93 1.78 -12.88
C GLU A 98 12.73 1.48 -11.60
N LYS A 99 13.99 1.92 -11.56
CA LYS A 99 14.89 1.65 -10.43
C LYS A 99 14.32 2.10 -9.08
N PRO A 100 13.76 3.32 -8.94
CA PRO A 100 13.04 3.74 -7.73
C PRO A 100 11.74 2.99 -7.42
N ARG A 101 10.96 2.51 -8.41
CA ARG A 101 9.69 1.80 -8.14
C ARG A 101 9.92 0.40 -7.56
N VAL A 102 10.87 -0.37 -8.09
CA VAL A 102 11.16 -1.77 -7.69
C VAL A 102 12.20 -1.84 -6.56
N GLY A 103 13.08 -0.84 -6.47
CA GLY A 103 14.28 -0.88 -5.63
C GLY A 103 15.49 -1.37 -6.42
N SER A 104 16.69 -1.03 -5.95
CA SER A 104 17.92 -1.56 -6.53
C SER A 104 17.97 -3.08 -6.29
N HIS A 105 18.05 -3.87 -7.36
CA HIS A 105 18.55 -5.25 -7.25
C HIS A 105 20.02 -5.16 -6.84
N HIS A 106 20.30 -5.31 -5.54
CA HIS A 106 21.65 -5.62 -5.11
C HIS A 106 21.85 -7.12 -5.37
N ILE A 107 22.50 -7.42 -6.49
CA ILE A 107 23.21 -8.70 -6.69
C ILE A 107 24.48 -8.63 -5.86
#